data_AF-A0A7C7WKK3-F1
#
_entry.id   AF-A0A7C7WKK3-F1
#
_cell.length_a   1.000
_cell.length_b   1.000
_cell.length_c   1.000
_cell.angle_alpha   90.00
_cell.angle_beta   90.00
_cell.angle_gamma   90.00
#
_symmetry.space_group_name_H-M   'P 1'
#
loop_
_entity.id
_entity.type
_entity.pdbx_description
1 polymer ?
#
loop_
_entity_poly.entity_id
_entity_poly.type
_entity_poly.pdbx_seq_one_letter_code
_entity_poly.pdbx_strand_id
1 'polypeptide(L)'
;MTCHNERVRAGELVLEDLDVLSVHEAPATWETVVRKLRAGAMPPPARPRPDAETYGRFVSWLELELDRVAAVSPNPGRTEAFHRLNRTEYHNAVRDLLDLEVDVAELLPADGGSYGFDNIAGVLGISPTLLERYLGAARKISRITVGRPAPSAATETFRVANDLS
;
A
#
# COMPACT_ATOMS: atom_id res chain seq x y z
N MET A 1 10.10 8.24 37.44
CA MET A 1 11.19 7.76 36.55
C MET A 1 12.50 8.52 36.80
N THR A 2 13.66 7.85 36.85
CA THR A 2 14.94 8.53 37.21
C THR A 2 15.81 8.99 36.04
N CYS A 3 15.66 8.41 34.83
CA CYS A 3 16.57 8.66 33.70
C CYS A 3 15.90 9.29 32.45
N HIS A 4 14.67 8.89 32.13
CA HIS A 4 13.92 9.39 30.97
C HIS A 4 12.85 10.39 31.40
N ASN A 5 13.27 11.47 32.05
CA ASN A 5 12.45 12.58 32.53
C ASN A 5 12.91 13.90 31.90
N GLU A 6 12.12 14.97 32.02
CA GLU A 6 12.42 16.27 31.39
C GLU A 6 13.74 16.90 31.86
N ARG A 7 14.22 16.54 33.05
CA ARG A 7 15.48 17.07 33.60
C ARG A 7 16.71 16.35 33.07
N VAL A 8 16.68 15.02 33.01
CA VAL A 8 17.85 14.17 32.69
C VAL A 8 17.89 13.81 31.21
N ARG A 9 16.73 13.59 30.58
CA ARG A 9 16.55 13.31 29.14
C ARG A 9 17.59 12.31 28.59
N ALA A 10 17.84 11.22 29.31
CA ALA A 10 18.88 10.27 28.95
C ALA A 10 18.63 9.68 27.55
N GLY A 11 19.61 9.79 26.65
CA GLY A 11 19.47 9.35 25.26
C GLY A 11 18.44 10.16 24.47
N GLU A 12 18.25 11.44 24.82
CA GLU A 12 17.31 12.38 24.19
C GLU A 12 15.84 11.91 24.25
N LEU A 13 15.54 11.03 25.21
CA LEU A 13 14.24 10.41 25.38
C LEU A 13 13.61 10.83 26.72
N VAL A 14 12.39 11.37 26.65
CA VAL A 14 11.53 11.65 27.79
C VAL A 14 10.30 10.75 27.70
N LEU A 15 10.02 10.00 28.77
CA LEU A 15 8.87 9.10 28.87
C LEU A 15 7.91 9.51 30.00
N GLU A 16 8.24 10.56 30.76
CA GLU A 16 7.46 11.00 31.93
C GLU A 16 6.04 11.45 31.58
N ASP A 17 5.88 12.08 30.42
CA ASP A 17 4.58 12.61 29.95
C ASP A 17 3.86 11.65 29.00
N LEU A 18 4.42 10.46 28.74
CA LEU A 18 3.80 9.47 27.85
C LEU A 18 3.03 8.43 28.66
N ASP A 19 1.77 8.21 28.33
CA ASP A 19 0.98 7.11 28.87
C ASP A 19 1.25 5.83 28.06
N VAL A 20 1.78 4.81 28.74
CA VAL A 20 2.06 3.51 28.13
C VAL A 20 0.79 2.78 27.70
N LEU A 21 -0.37 3.13 28.26
CA LEU A 21 -1.67 2.58 27.82
C LEU A 21 -2.20 3.27 26.56
N SER A 22 -1.64 4.43 26.19
CA SER A 22 -2.00 5.23 25.01
C SER A 22 -0.90 5.19 23.95
N VAL A 23 -0.44 3.98 23.59
CA VAL A 23 0.71 3.80 22.67
C VAL A 23 0.54 4.48 21.30
N HIS A 24 -0.70 4.72 20.88
CA HIS A 24 -1.06 5.37 19.62
C HIS A 24 -0.67 6.86 19.56
N GLU A 25 -0.47 7.52 20.70
CA GLU A 25 -0.09 8.94 20.74
C GLU A 25 1.37 9.15 20.32
N ALA A 26 2.24 8.16 20.56
CA ALA A 26 3.67 8.26 20.28
C ALA A 26 4.29 6.93 19.78
N PRO A 27 3.77 6.29 18.72
CA PRO A 27 4.16 4.95 18.31
C PRO A 27 5.65 4.83 17.98
N ALA A 28 6.24 5.82 17.29
CA ALA A 28 7.67 5.82 16.96
C ALA A 28 8.58 5.85 18.20
N THR A 29 8.15 6.53 19.26
CA THR A 29 8.86 6.57 20.54
C THR A 29 8.79 5.22 21.22
N TRP A 30 7.61 4.61 21.28
CA TRP A 30 7.41 3.29 21.88
C TRP A 30 8.12 2.17 21.10
N GLU A 31 8.17 2.23 19.77
CA GLU A 31 8.99 1.33 18.97
C GLU A 31 10.49 1.44 19.30
N THR A 32 10.97 2.67 19.56
CA THR A 32 12.34 2.88 20.01
C THR A 32 12.59 2.23 21.37
N VAL A 33 11.62 2.34 22.29
CA VAL A 33 11.66 1.67 23.59
C VAL A 33 11.71 0.15 23.40
N VAL A 34 10.81 -0.43 22.60
CA VAL A 34 10.81 -1.87 22.26
C VAL A 34 12.16 -2.31 21.73
N ARG A 35 12.75 -1.60 20.76
CA ARG A 35 14.08 -1.93 20.21
C ARG A 35 15.16 -1.98 21.28
N LYS A 36 15.17 -1.01 22.20
CA LYS A 36 16.14 -0.97 23.31
C LYS A 36 15.92 -2.08 24.32
N LEU A 37 14.66 -2.45 24.57
CA LEU A 37 14.32 -3.54 25.49
C LEU A 37 14.64 -4.91 24.88
N ARG A 38 14.26 -5.16 23.61
CA ARG A 38 14.61 -6.41 22.91
C ARG A 38 16.13 -6.61 22.81
N ALA A 39 16.89 -5.54 22.63
CA ALA A 39 18.35 -5.59 22.65
C ALA A 39 18.95 -5.79 24.06
N GLY A 40 18.14 -5.78 25.13
CA GLY A 40 18.62 -5.83 26.51
C GLY A 40 19.49 -4.64 26.92
N ALA A 41 19.43 -3.54 26.16
CA ALA A 41 20.23 -2.34 26.39
C ALA A 41 19.67 -1.51 27.56
N MET A 42 18.37 -1.61 27.82
CA MET A 42 17.66 -0.89 28.88
C MET A 42 16.91 -1.84 29.83
N PRO A 43 16.89 -1.57 31.15
CA PRO A 43 17.79 -0.65 31.88
C PRO A 43 19.26 -1.03 31.70
N PRO A 44 20.25 -0.11 31.78
CA PRO A 44 21.65 -0.47 31.60
C PRO A 44 22.14 -1.44 32.71
N PRO A 45 23.22 -2.22 32.51
CA PRO A 45 23.64 -3.29 33.43
C PRO A 45 23.82 -2.88 34.90
N ALA A 46 24.20 -1.62 35.15
CA ALA A 46 24.38 -1.08 36.50
C ALA A 46 23.06 -0.66 37.19
N ARG A 47 21.91 -0.84 36.55
CA ARG A 47 20.59 -0.47 37.09
C ARG A 47 19.77 -1.71 37.39
N PRO A 48 18.87 -1.65 38.40
CA PRO A 48 17.94 -2.73 38.67
C PRO A 48 17.13 -3.08 37.43
N ARG A 49 17.04 -4.38 37.15
CA ARG A 49 16.21 -4.93 36.07
C ARG A 49 15.11 -5.81 36.68
N PRO A 50 13.90 -5.80 36.11
CA PRO A 50 12.91 -6.83 36.40
C PRO A 50 13.47 -8.22 36.10
N ASP A 51 12.82 -9.25 36.63
CA ASP A 51 13.09 -10.63 36.24
C ASP A 51 12.79 -10.85 34.74
N ALA A 52 13.38 -11.89 34.18
CA ALA A 52 13.31 -12.15 32.74
C ALA A 52 11.87 -12.39 32.23
N GLU A 53 11.00 -12.98 33.06
CA GLU A 53 9.62 -13.25 32.67
C GLU A 53 8.82 -11.94 32.58
N THR A 54 8.86 -11.13 33.64
CA THR A 54 8.19 -9.82 33.65
C THR A 54 8.70 -8.93 32.52
N TYR A 55 10.01 -8.94 32.28
CA TYR A 55 10.64 -8.19 31.21
C TYR A 55 10.12 -8.62 29.84
N GLY A 56 10.17 -9.92 29.54
CA GLY A 56 9.72 -10.46 28.25
C GLY A 56 8.23 -10.26 28.01
N ARG A 57 7.41 -10.40 29.06
CA ARG A 57 5.96 -10.17 29.00
C ARG A 57 5.63 -8.71 28.67
N PHE A 58 6.29 -7.76 29.33
CA PHE A 58 6.07 -6.34 29.06
C PHE A 58 6.43 -5.97 27.62
N VAL A 59 7.60 -6.42 27.14
CA VAL A 59 8.03 -6.14 25.76
C VAL A 59 7.07 -6.71 24.73
N SER A 60 6.64 -7.97 24.93
CA SER A 60 5.72 -8.63 24.00
C SER A 60 4.33 -7.99 24.02
N TRP A 61 3.85 -7.52 25.18
CA TRP A 61 2.61 -6.76 25.26
C TRP A 61 2.71 -5.44 24.51
N LEU A 62 3.79 -4.68 24.70
CA LEU A 62 3.98 -3.38 24.04
C LEU A 62 4.07 -3.52 22.51
N GLU A 63 4.73 -4.56 22.01
CA GLU A 63 4.75 -4.90 20.58
C GLU A 63 3.33 -5.18 20.05
N LEU A 64 2.56 -6.01 20.75
CA LEU A 64 1.19 -6.35 20.34
C LEU A 64 0.27 -5.13 20.32
N GLU A 65 0.42 -4.18 21.25
CA GLU A 65 -0.37 -2.94 21.21
C GLU A 65 0.03 -2.05 20.03
N LEU A 66 1.34 -1.93 19.72
CA LEU A 66 1.82 -1.21 18.55
C LEU A 66 1.33 -1.85 17.24
N ASP A 67 1.36 -3.17 17.15
CA ASP A 67 0.85 -3.91 15.99
C ASP A 67 -0.65 -3.67 15.78
N ARG A 68 -1.44 -3.62 16.87
CA ARG A 68 -2.87 -3.29 16.79
C ARG A 68 -3.10 -1.86 16.30
N VAL A 69 -2.31 -0.89 16.77
CA VAL A 69 -2.40 0.50 16.28
C VAL A 69 -2.08 0.55 14.79
N ALA A 70 -1.01 -0.12 14.35
CA ALA A 70 -0.61 -0.15 12.94
C ALA A 70 -1.66 -0.82 12.05
N ALA A 71 -2.37 -1.84 12.54
CA ALA A 71 -3.43 -2.51 11.79
C ALA A 71 -4.66 -1.62 11.55
N VAL A 72 -5.00 -0.75 12.52
CA VAL A 72 -6.16 0.17 12.41
C VAL A 72 -5.86 1.37 11.52
N SER A 73 -4.63 1.88 11.57
CA SER A 73 -4.21 3.03 10.76
C SER A 73 -2.85 2.75 10.11
N PRO A 74 -2.82 1.91 9.04
CA PRO A 74 -1.57 1.58 8.37
C PRO A 74 -0.86 2.82 7.87
N ASN A 75 0.40 3.01 8.29
CA ASN A 75 1.25 4.08 7.79
C ASN A 75 2.37 3.46 6.94
N PRO A 76 2.26 3.46 5.61
CA PRO A 76 3.30 2.95 4.72
C PRO A 76 4.57 3.82 4.71
N GLY A 77 4.61 4.89 5.51
CA GLY A 77 5.69 5.87 5.55
C GLY A 77 5.56 6.87 4.42
N ARG A 78 6.68 7.53 4.11
CA ARG A 78 6.73 8.46 2.98
C ARG A 78 6.75 7.68 1.67
N THR A 79 5.61 7.64 0.99
CA THR A 79 5.55 7.22 -0.41
C THR A 79 5.96 8.38 -1.31
N GLU A 80 6.52 8.08 -2.48
CA GLU A 80 6.67 9.11 -3.52
C GLU A 80 5.31 9.71 -3.87
N ALA A 81 5.29 10.98 -4.28
CA ALA A 81 4.04 11.72 -4.53
C ALA A 81 3.18 11.07 -5.63
N PHE A 82 3.82 10.35 -6.56
CA PHE A 82 3.16 9.65 -7.65
C PHE A 82 3.75 8.24 -7.82
N HIS A 83 2.91 7.22 -7.60
CA HIS A 83 3.20 5.85 -7.99
C HIS A 83 2.28 5.49 -9.16
N ARG A 84 2.82 5.46 -10.38
CA ARG A 84 2.07 4.86 -11.50
C ARG A 84 2.03 3.35 -11.33
N LEU A 85 0.93 2.72 -11.73
CA LEU A 85 0.88 1.27 -11.78
C LEU A 85 1.94 0.76 -12.78
N ASN A 86 2.66 -0.30 -12.42
CA ASN A 86 3.43 -1.08 -13.38
C ASN A 86 2.50 -2.03 -14.18
N ARG A 87 3.01 -2.78 -15.15
CA ARG A 87 2.22 -3.69 -15.98
C ARG A 87 1.44 -4.73 -15.17
N THR A 88 2.09 -5.32 -14.17
CA THR A 88 1.49 -6.34 -13.31
C THR A 88 0.37 -5.74 -12.46
N GLU A 89 0.61 -4.57 -11.88
CA GLU A 89 -0.38 -3.84 -11.09
C GLU A 89 -1.55 -3.36 -11.96
N TYR A 90 -1.27 -2.87 -13.17
CA TYR A 90 -2.30 -2.45 -14.14
C TYR A 90 -3.16 -3.64 -14.58
N HIS A 91 -2.53 -4.78 -14.87
CA HIS A 91 -3.23 -6.04 -15.16
C HIS A 91 -4.18 -6.42 -14.02
N ASN A 92 -3.67 -6.48 -12.80
CA ASN A 92 -4.47 -6.87 -11.64
C ASN A 92 -5.60 -5.87 -11.37
N ALA A 93 -5.35 -4.57 -11.53
CA ALA A 93 -6.39 -3.56 -11.38
C ALA A 93 -7.51 -3.70 -12.42
N VAL A 94 -7.18 -3.99 -13.69
CA VAL A 94 -8.18 -4.23 -14.73
C VAL A 94 -9.00 -5.48 -14.43
N ARG A 95 -8.34 -6.58 -14.06
CA ARG A 95 -9.01 -7.83 -13.66
C ARG A 95 -9.92 -7.61 -12.45
N ASP A 96 -9.41 -7.01 -11.38
CA ASP A 96 -10.14 -6.89 -10.11
C ASP A 96 -11.30 -5.88 -10.19
N LEU A 97 -11.19 -4.83 -11.02
CA LEU A 97 -12.24 -3.81 -11.17
C LEU A 97 -13.28 -4.15 -12.24
N LEU A 98 -12.87 -4.80 -13.34
CA LEU A 98 -13.71 -5.00 -14.52
C LEU A 98 -14.00 -6.47 -14.82
N ASP A 99 -13.45 -7.40 -14.03
CA ASP A 99 -13.51 -8.85 -14.25
C ASP A 99 -13.06 -9.23 -15.68
N LEU A 100 -12.04 -8.51 -16.18
CA LEU A 100 -11.55 -8.63 -17.55
C LEU A 100 -10.08 -9.03 -17.58
N GLU A 101 -9.81 -10.18 -18.18
CA GLU A 101 -8.45 -10.61 -18.50
C GLU A 101 -7.95 -9.94 -19.78
N VAL A 102 -6.77 -9.30 -19.69
CA VAL A 102 -6.14 -8.60 -20.82
C VAL A 102 -4.64 -8.85 -20.85
N ASP A 103 -4.09 -9.06 -22.05
CA ASP A 103 -2.64 -9.07 -22.22
C ASP A 103 -2.10 -7.64 -22.18
N VAL A 104 -1.72 -7.19 -20.98
CA VAL A 104 -1.11 -5.86 -20.78
C VAL A 104 0.23 -5.75 -21.49
N ALA A 105 0.90 -6.86 -21.80
CA ALA A 105 2.18 -6.83 -22.45
C ALA A 105 2.11 -6.30 -23.89
N GLU A 106 0.98 -6.48 -24.57
CA GLU A 106 0.73 -5.88 -25.87
C GLU A 106 0.39 -4.38 -25.79
N LEU A 107 -0.10 -3.92 -24.64
CA LEU A 107 -0.65 -2.57 -24.45
C LEU A 107 0.42 -1.59 -23.98
N LEU A 108 1.17 -1.97 -22.95
CA LEU A 108 2.13 -1.10 -22.27
C LEU A 108 3.56 -1.60 -22.49
N PRO A 109 4.56 -0.72 -22.59
CA PRO A 109 5.97 -1.13 -22.63
C PRO A 109 6.37 -1.81 -21.31
N ALA A 110 7.51 -2.52 -21.34
CA ALA A 110 8.10 -3.08 -20.13
C ALA A 110 8.48 -1.98 -19.13
N ASP A 111 8.29 -2.25 -17.84
CA ASP A 111 8.70 -1.35 -16.77
C ASP A 111 10.20 -1.46 -16.47
N GLY A 112 10.79 -0.35 -16.03
CA GLY A 112 12.16 -0.35 -15.52
C GLY A 112 12.18 -0.90 -14.09
N GLY A 113 13.16 -1.77 -13.80
CA GLY A 113 13.39 -2.29 -12.46
C GLY A 113 14.53 -1.55 -11.74
N SER A 114 14.45 -1.49 -10.41
CA SER A 114 15.55 -1.06 -9.54
C SER A 114 15.62 -1.99 -8.33
N TYR A 115 16.83 -2.31 -7.86
CA TYR A 115 17.06 -3.29 -6.77
C TYR A 115 16.35 -4.65 -6.95
N GLY A 116 16.04 -5.05 -8.19
CA GLY A 116 15.29 -6.27 -8.50
C GLY A 116 13.77 -6.15 -8.43
N PHE A 117 13.22 -4.95 -8.21
CA PHE A 117 11.80 -4.67 -8.14
C PHE A 117 11.35 -3.69 -9.22
N ASP A 118 10.17 -3.92 -9.79
CA ASP A 118 9.57 -3.12 -10.87
C ASP A 118 8.40 -2.23 -10.40
N ASN A 119 8.18 -2.14 -9.08
CA ASN A 119 7.13 -1.35 -8.43
C ASN A 119 7.69 -0.20 -7.58
N ILE A 120 8.95 0.18 -7.80
CA ILE A 120 9.58 1.29 -7.08
C ILE A 120 9.13 2.60 -7.72
N ALA A 121 8.17 3.27 -7.07
CA ALA A 121 7.59 4.53 -7.52
C ALA A 121 8.62 5.59 -7.97
N GLY A 122 9.74 5.73 -7.23
CA GLY A 122 10.78 6.71 -7.53
C GLY A 122 11.56 6.47 -8.83
N VAL A 123 11.48 5.26 -9.41
CA VAL A 123 12.11 4.89 -10.69
C VAL A 123 11.06 4.77 -11.81
N LEU A 124 9.78 4.65 -11.46
CA LEU A 124 8.66 4.59 -12.41
C LEU A 124 8.23 5.97 -12.90
N GLY A 125 9.13 6.64 -13.64
CA GLY A 125 8.81 7.90 -14.31
C GLY A 125 7.68 7.78 -15.34
N ILE A 126 6.95 8.87 -15.56
CA ILE A 126 5.98 9.01 -16.64
C ILE A 126 6.60 9.84 -17.76
N SER A 127 6.69 9.27 -18.96
CA SER A 127 6.98 10.01 -20.19
C SER A 127 5.68 10.33 -20.93
N PRO A 128 5.63 11.37 -21.78
CA PRO A 128 4.46 11.66 -22.62
C PRO A 128 4.02 10.46 -23.45
N THR A 129 4.97 9.74 -24.06
CA THR A 129 4.69 8.52 -24.84
C THR A 129 4.06 7.42 -23.99
N LEU A 130 4.54 7.24 -22.76
CA LEU A 130 3.95 6.25 -21.86
C LEU A 130 2.50 6.61 -21.49
N LEU A 131 2.22 7.89 -21.24
CA LEU A 131 0.86 8.37 -20.97
C LEU A 131 -0.07 8.10 -22.17
N GLU A 132 0.38 8.34 -23.39
CA GLU A 132 -0.38 8.01 -24.60
C GLU A 132 -0.70 6.51 -24.69
N ARG A 133 0.25 5.64 -24.33
CA ARG A 133 0.02 4.18 -24.27
C ARG A 133 -1.03 3.82 -23.21
N TYR A 134 -0.99 4.42 -22.03
CA TYR A 134 -2.03 4.24 -21.02
C TYR A 134 -3.42 4.67 -21.50
N LEU A 135 -3.53 5.83 -22.15
CA LEU A 135 -4.80 6.31 -22.70
C LEU A 135 -5.31 5.40 -23.83
N GLY A 136 -4.41 4.87 -24.67
CA GLY A 136 -4.74 3.89 -25.70
C GLY A 136 -5.24 2.56 -25.12
N ALA A 137 -4.54 2.04 -24.10
CA ALA A 137 -4.92 0.84 -23.37
C ALA A 137 -6.30 0.99 -22.71
N ALA A 138 -6.49 2.08 -21.96
CA ALA A 138 -7.76 2.40 -21.31
C ALA A 138 -8.91 2.45 -22.32
N ARG A 139 -8.73 3.13 -23.47
CA ARG A 139 -9.75 3.20 -24.52
C ARG A 139 -10.10 1.84 -25.11
N LYS A 140 -9.12 0.96 -25.32
CA LYS A 140 -9.35 -0.42 -25.81
C LYS A 140 -10.14 -1.22 -24.76
N ILE A 141 -9.68 -1.19 -23.50
CA ILE A 141 -10.32 -1.89 -22.38
C ILE A 141 -11.76 -1.42 -22.18
N SER A 142 -12.00 -0.11 -22.10
CA SER A 142 -13.35 0.44 -21.91
C SER A 142 -14.33 0.01 -23.01
N ARG A 143 -13.87 -0.10 -24.27
CA ARG A 143 -14.72 -0.58 -25.38
C ARG A 143 -15.11 -2.04 -25.24
N ILE A 144 -14.24 -2.87 -24.66
CA ILE A 144 -14.53 -4.28 -24.41
C ILE A 144 -15.52 -4.38 -23.24
N THR A 145 -15.24 -3.68 -22.14
CA THR A 145 -16.02 -3.74 -20.90
C THR A 145 -17.45 -3.23 -21.07
N VAL A 146 -17.65 -2.08 -21.72
CA VAL A 146 -19.01 -1.52 -21.91
C VAL A 146 -19.82 -2.35 -22.91
N GLY A 147 -19.15 -3.13 -23.76
CA GLY A 147 -19.77 -3.86 -24.86
C GLY A 147 -20.30 -2.93 -25.96
N ARG A 148 -20.60 -3.50 -27.12
CA ARG A 148 -21.54 -2.90 -28.06
C ARG A 148 -22.93 -3.44 -27.73
N PRO A 149 -24.00 -2.61 -27.71
CA PRO A 149 -25.35 -3.17 -27.66
C PRO A 149 -25.51 -4.17 -28.81
N ALA A 150 -26.19 -5.29 -28.55
CA ALA A 150 -26.56 -6.23 -29.59
C ALA A 150 -27.23 -5.44 -30.73
N PRO A 151 -26.90 -5.70 -32.01
CA PRO A 151 -27.62 -5.08 -33.10
C PRO A 151 -29.12 -5.31 -32.89
N SER A 152 -29.92 -4.24 -32.81
CA SER A 152 -31.37 -4.40 -32.75
C SER A 152 -31.81 -5.13 -34.03
N ALA A 153 -32.78 -6.04 -33.93
CA ALA A 153 -33.31 -6.74 -35.09
C ALA A 153 -33.72 -5.72 -36.17
N ALA A 154 -33.00 -5.72 -37.30
CA ALA A 154 -33.38 -4.95 -38.47
C ALA A 154 -34.50 -5.71 -39.19
N THR A 155 -35.65 -5.07 -39.37
CA THR A 155 -36.71 -5.61 -40.22
C THR A 155 -36.48 -5.13 -41.64
N GLU A 156 -36.14 -6.04 -42.55
CA GLU A 156 -36.18 -5.78 -43.99
C GLU A 156 -37.52 -6.25 -44.55
N THR A 157 -38.35 -5.29 -44.98
CA THR A 157 -39.59 -5.58 -45.72
C THR A 157 -39.31 -5.57 -47.21
N PHE A 158 -39.46 -6.73 -47.85
CA PHE A 158 -39.46 -6.85 -49.31
C PHE A 158 -40.89 -6.75 -49.83
N ARG A 159 -41.14 -5.85 -50.79
CA ARG A 159 -42.40 -5.81 -51.55
C ARG A 159 -42.25 -6.66 -52.80
N VAL A 160 -43.04 -7.71 -52.91
CA VAL A 160 -43.18 -8.50 -54.14
C VAL A 160 -44.11 -7.74 -55.09
N ALA A 161 -43.81 -7.75 -56.38
CA ALA A 161 -44.67 -7.15 -57.40
C ALA A 161 -46.04 -7.85 -57.40
N ASN A 162 -47.12 -7.09 -57.52
CA ASN A 162 -48.46 -7.67 -57.62
C ASN A 162 -48.65 -8.29 -59.00
N ASP A 163 -48.93 -9.59 -59.04
CA ASP A 163 -49.28 -10.35 -60.23
C ASP A 163 -50.73 -10.09 -60.65
N LEU A 164 -51.03 -8.86 -61.09
CA LEU A 164 -52.30 -8.56 -61.77
C LEU A 164 -51.98 -8.00 -63.16
N SER A 165 -52.03 -8.92 -64.13
CA SER A 165 -52.12 -8.69 -65.57
C SER A 165 -53.54 -8.34 -65.97
#